data_AF-A0A179FF06-F1
#
_entry.id   AF-A0A179FF06-F1
#
_cell.length_a   1.000
_cell.length_b   1.000
_cell.length_c   1.000
_cell.angle_alpha   90.00
_cell.angle_beta   90.00
_cell.angle_gamma   90.00
#
_symmetry.space_group_name_H-M   'P 1'
#
loop_
_entity.id
_entity.type
_entity.pdbx_description
1 polymer ?
#
loop_
_entity_poly.entity_id
_entity_poly.type
_entity_poly.pdbx_seq_one_letter_code
_entity_poly.pdbx_strand_id
1 'polypeptide(L)'
;MKFVSNLLIAVSASCALAAPGPRRRHISGPYPLTKDSTNLAGRQNVQQPWAGAVQEGEGFGYVTGIVKVPSITGQPSNYAVSAWVGIDGMNCRNAILQTGLSFYGDGSIDPWYEWWPAWSYTYANPAFRVSAGDEVRMTVNAWTTTSGNSTLENLTTGQTVVQTFSNQAALCNTDAEFVLEDFGDGNGGHVPLVNFGEIDIYNTSAYGRNGWVNAQGANIVNLEIDGRVRSSCGSNANGVRCDYLS
;
A
#
# COMPACT_ATOMS: atom_id res chain seq x y z
N MET A 1 21.64 11.34 -64.88
CA MET A 1 22.81 11.98 -65.53
C MET A 1 23.52 12.81 -64.46
N LYS A 2 24.52 12.24 -63.77
CA LYS A 2 25.99 12.36 -64.00
C LYS A 2 26.58 13.77 -63.69
N PHE A 3 27.27 13.82 -62.53
CA PHE A 3 28.56 14.47 -62.17
C PHE A 3 28.72 16.01 -62.31
N VAL A 4 29.49 16.75 -61.50
CA VAL A 4 30.94 16.60 -61.16
C VAL A 4 31.37 17.37 -59.87
N SER A 5 32.32 16.73 -59.14
CA SER A 5 33.44 17.11 -58.23
C SER A 5 33.65 18.48 -57.56
N ASN A 6 34.23 18.42 -56.34
CA ASN A 6 35.63 18.81 -56.02
C ASN A 6 36.05 18.32 -54.60
N LEU A 7 37.31 18.40 -54.22
CA LEU A 7 38.35 17.36 -54.19
C LEU A 7 39.31 17.62 -52.99
N LEU A 8 39.73 16.56 -52.26
CA LEU A 8 40.95 16.33 -51.42
C LEU A 8 41.27 17.29 -50.24
N ILE A 9 41.94 16.92 -49.12
CA ILE A 9 43.14 16.10 -48.86
C ILE A 9 43.10 15.48 -47.45
N ALA A 10 43.69 14.28 -47.29
CA ALA A 10 43.94 13.56 -46.03
C ALA A 10 45.36 13.79 -45.48
N VAL A 11 45.55 13.73 -44.16
CA VAL A 11 46.85 13.46 -43.51
C VAL A 11 46.66 12.52 -42.30
N SER A 12 47.54 11.52 -42.24
CA SER A 12 47.67 10.38 -41.33
C SER A 12 48.38 10.69 -40.00
N ALA A 13 48.13 9.87 -38.97
CA ALA A 13 49.04 9.68 -37.84
C ALA A 13 49.14 8.18 -37.47
N SER A 14 50.36 7.68 -37.34
CA SER A 14 50.73 6.31 -36.97
C SER A 14 51.44 6.25 -35.62
N CYS A 15 51.26 5.10 -34.95
CA CYS A 15 52.12 4.41 -33.98
C CYS A 15 52.48 5.02 -32.60
N ALA A 16 52.09 4.29 -31.55
CA ALA A 16 53.02 3.78 -30.53
C ALA A 16 52.48 2.46 -29.91
N LEU A 17 53.35 1.44 -29.85
CA LEU A 17 53.18 0.15 -29.17
C LEU A 17 53.63 0.24 -27.70
N ALA A 18 53.01 -0.52 -26.79
CA ALA A 18 53.62 -0.93 -25.52
C ALA A 18 53.15 -2.34 -25.09
N ALA A 19 54.09 -3.09 -24.50
CA ALA A 19 54.18 -4.55 -24.35
C ALA A 19 53.59 -5.10 -23.02
N PRO A 20 53.60 -6.43 -22.75
CA PRO A 20 52.77 -7.09 -21.73
C PRO A 20 53.46 -7.33 -20.36
N GLY A 21 52.64 -7.47 -19.31
CA GLY A 21 52.96 -8.17 -18.05
C GLY A 21 52.16 -7.67 -16.83
N PRO A 22 52.00 -8.43 -15.72
CA PRO A 22 52.31 -9.84 -15.45
C PRO A 22 51.06 -10.71 -15.19
N ARG A 23 51.19 -12.04 -15.36
CA ARG A 23 50.28 -13.02 -14.73
C ARG A 23 50.42 -12.92 -13.21
N ARG A 24 49.32 -12.72 -12.48
CA ARG A 24 49.24 -13.06 -11.04
C ARG A 24 48.19 -14.13 -10.79
N ARG A 25 48.65 -15.04 -9.94
CA ARG A 25 48.18 -16.36 -9.51
C ARG A 25 46.71 -16.41 -9.08
N HIS A 26 46.13 -17.58 -9.34
CA HIS A 26 45.14 -18.25 -8.48
C HIS A 26 45.34 -17.86 -7.00
N ILE A 27 44.33 -17.22 -6.41
CA ILE A 27 44.10 -17.30 -4.96
C ILE A 27 42.90 -18.22 -4.81
N SER A 28 43.19 -19.52 -4.74
CA SER A 28 42.39 -20.45 -3.96
C SER A 28 42.61 -20.09 -2.49
N GLY A 29 41.69 -19.32 -1.93
CA GLY A 29 41.61 -19.06 -0.50
C GLY A 29 40.13 -18.97 -0.16
N PRO A 30 39.62 -19.83 0.73
CA PRO A 30 38.21 -19.79 1.08
C PRO A 30 38.01 -18.52 1.88
N TYR A 31 37.33 -17.53 1.32
CA TYR A 31 36.37 -16.85 2.17
C TYR A 31 35.35 -17.93 2.47
N PRO A 32 35.20 -18.39 3.73
CA PRO A 32 33.97 -19.04 4.06
C PRO A 32 32.92 -17.97 3.74
N LEU A 33 32.10 -18.22 2.73
CA LEU A 33 30.71 -17.81 2.83
C LEU A 33 30.23 -18.50 4.09
N THR A 34 30.46 -17.85 5.24
CA THR A 34 29.53 -17.98 6.35
C THR A 34 28.24 -17.46 5.74
N LYS A 35 27.50 -18.39 5.15
CA LYS A 35 26.05 -18.40 5.19
C LYS A 35 25.74 -18.45 6.68
N ASP A 36 25.93 -17.30 7.31
CA ASP A 36 25.34 -17.00 8.58
C ASP A 36 23.88 -16.86 8.19
N SER A 37 23.22 -18.02 8.09
CA SER A 37 21.82 -18.16 8.39
C SER A 37 21.67 -17.83 9.89
N THR A 38 22.05 -16.60 10.25
CA THR A 38 21.50 -15.93 11.40
C THR A 38 20.01 -16.06 11.21
N ASN A 39 19.36 -16.66 12.19
CA ASN A 39 17.94 -16.97 12.20
C ASN A 39 17.15 -15.86 11.50
N LEU A 40 16.85 -16.06 10.21
CA LEU A 40 15.85 -15.23 9.56
C LEU A 40 14.61 -15.51 10.38
N ALA A 41 14.07 -14.46 11.02
CA ALA A 41 12.81 -14.57 11.71
C ALA A 41 11.85 -15.30 10.77
N GLY A 42 11.21 -16.36 11.27
CA GLY A 42 10.27 -17.13 10.47
C GLY A 42 9.29 -16.17 9.81
N ARG A 43 9.06 -16.35 8.51
CA ARG A 43 8.09 -15.55 7.78
C ARG A 43 6.73 -15.68 8.46
N GLN A 44 6.05 -14.57 8.72
CA GLN A 44 4.67 -14.60 9.22
C GLN A 44 3.78 -15.33 8.21
N ASN A 45 2.96 -16.25 8.71
CA ASN A 45 1.88 -16.85 7.93
C ASN A 45 0.60 -16.07 8.21
N VAL A 46 0.19 -15.21 7.28
CA VAL A 46 -1.03 -14.39 7.41
C VAL A 46 -2.19 -15.11 6.74
N GLN A 47 -3.20 -15.49 7.52
CA GLN A 47 -4.40 -16.18 7.04
C GLN A 47 -5.49 -15.20 6.63
N GLN A 48 -5.64 -14.11 7.41
CA GLN A 48 -6.55 -13.01 7.14
C GLN A 48 -5.79 -11.71 7.40
N PRO A 49 -5.39 -10.97 6.35
CA PRO A 49 -4.63 -9.73 6.51
C PRO A 49 -5.51 -8.57 6.94
N TRP A 50 -6.84 -8.69 6.93
CA TRP A 50 -7.76 -7.58 7.21
C TRP A 50 -8.50 -7.72 8.54
N ALA A 51 -8.68 -6.57 9.18
CA ALA A 51 -9.48 -6.38 10.39
C ALA A 51 -10.44 -5.21 10.17
N GLY A 52 -11.75 -5.43 10.25
CA GLY A 52 -12.71 -4.34 10.06
C GLY A 52 -14.06 -4.81 9.57
N ALA A 53 -14.70 -3.99 8.74
CA ALA A 53 -16.05 -4.24 8.25
C ALA A 53 -16.11 -4.18 6.72
N VAL A 54 -16.77 -5.16 6.12
CA VAL A 54 -16.97 -5.30 4.67
C VAL A 54 -18.47 -5.36 4.38
N GLN A 55 -18.96 -4.36 3.65
CA GLN A 55 -20.29 -4.40 3.08
C GLN A 55 -20.26 -5.18 1.77
N GLU A 56 -21.14 -6.16 1.65
CA GLU A 56 -21.32 -6.95 0.43
C GLU A 56 -22.58 -6.50 -0.29
N GLY A 57 -22.50 -6.42 -1.61
CA GLY A 57 -23.59 -5.93 -2.43
C GLY A 57 -23.21 -5.88 -3.89
N GLU A 58 -23.80 -4.92 -4.61
CA GLU A 58 -23.52 -4.73 -6.02
C GLU A 58 -23.53 -3.24 -6.37
N GLY A 59 -22.69 -2.86 -7.33
CA GLY A 59 -22.62 -1.51 -7.87
C GLY A 59 -22.05 -0.48 -6.89
N PHE A 60 -21.20 -0.89 -5.94
CA PHE A 60 -20.47 0.05 -5.09
C PHE A 60 -19.56 0.96 -5.94
N GLY A 61 -19.88 2.25 -5.96
CA GLY A 61 -19.14 3.27 -6.71
C GLY A 61 -18.47 4.31 -5.82
N TYR A 62 -18.75 4.31 -4.53
CA TYR A 62 -18.23 5.31 -3.59
C TYR A 62 -18.12 4.71 -2.20
N VAL A 63 -16.98 4.95 -1.53
CA VAL A 63 -16.73 4.56 -0.14
C VAL A 63 -15.93 5.64 0.55
N THR A 64 -16.32 6.03 1.77
CA THR A 64 -15.63 7.04 2.57
C THR A 64 -15.66 6.71 4.06
N GLY A 65 -14.59 7.05 4.76
CA GLY A 65 -14.48 6.92 6.21
C GLY A 65 -13.43 7.88 6.75
N ILE A 66 -13.51 8.18 8.04
CA ILE A 66 -12.56 9.06 8.72
C ILE A 66 -11.78 8.22 9.72
N VAL A 67 -10.45 8.35 9.69
CA VAL A 67 -9.56 7.82 10.72
C VAL A 67 -8.97 8.97 11.51
N LYS A 68 -8.99 8.85 12.84
CA LYS A 68 -8.17 9.71 13.69
C LYS A 68 -6.79 9.07 13.80
N VAL A 69 -5.76 9.78 13.37
CA VAL A 69 -4.40 9.25 13.29
C VAL A 69 -3.92 8.86 14.69
N PRO A 70 -3.59 7.58 14.94
CA PRO A 70 -3.19 7.11 16.26
C PRO A 70 -1.79 7.62 16.62
N SER A 71 -1.48 7.66 17.91
CA SER A 71 -0.12 7.93 18.40
C SER A 71 0.59 6.61 18.69
N ILE A 72 1.18 6.02 17.64
CA ILE A 72 1.96 4.78 17.73
C ILE A 72 3.44 5.17 17.83
N THR A 73 4.09 4.86 18.95
CA THR A 73 5.53 5.13 19.15
C THR A 73 6.15 4.06 20.06
N GLY A 74 7.48 4.01 20.12
CA GLY A 74 8.21 3.12 21.03
C GLY A 74 8.23 1.65 20.61
N GLN A 75 7.87 1.35 19.37
CA GLN A 75 7.92 0.02 18.75
C GLN A 75 8.94 0.01 17.61
N PRO A 76 9.36 -1.17 17.09
CA PRO A 76 10.32 -1.21 15.98
C PRO A 76 9.76 -0.53 14.74
N SER A 77 10.60 0.23 14.01
CA SER A 77 10.17 1.05 12.88
C SER A 77 9.62 0.26 11.69
N ASN A 78 9.95 -1.02 11.58
CA ASN A 78 9.43 -1.90 10.54
C ASN A 78 8.10 -2.57 10.91
N TYR A 79 7.57 -2.33 12.12
CA TYR A 79 6.26 -2.82 12.51
C TYR A 79 5.23 -1.81 12.03
N ALA A 80 4.14 -2.27 11.41
CA ALA A 80 3.14 -1.37 10.86
C ALA A 80 1.73 -1.96 10.86
N VAL A 81 0.75 -1.10 10.59
CA VAL A 81 -0.61 -1.45 10.19
C VAL A 81 -1.12 -0.34 9.27
N SER A 82 -1.91 -0.68 8.26
CA SER A 82 -2.61 0.32 7.44
C SER A 82 -4.06 0.47 7.90
N ALA A 83 -4.62 1.68 7.83
CA ALA A 83 -6.06 1.91 7.89
C ALA A 83 -6.51 2.52 6.56
N TRP A 84 -7.54 1.96 5.94
CA TRP A 84 -7.97 2.37 4.61
C TRP A 84 -9.45 2.09 4.33
N VAL A 85 -9.95 2.72 3.27
CA VAL A 85 -11.25 2.42 2.67
C VAL A 85 -11.09 2.00 1.22
N GLY A 86 -11.95 1.10 0.75
CA GLY A 86 -11.83 0.55 -0.59
C GLY A 86 -13.11 -0.02 -1.16
N ILE A 87 -13.01 -0.35 -2.44
CA ILE A 87 -14.00 -1.11 -3.22
C ILE A 87 -13.30 -2.38 -3.71
N ASP A 88 -13.98 -3.52 -3.54
CA ASP A 88 -13.55 -4.87 -3.93
C ASP A 88 -12.36 -5.46 -3.14
N GLY A 89 -12.01 -6.72 -3.41
CA GLY A 89 -10.88 -7.41 -2.78
C GLY A 89 -11.29 -8.58 -1.89
N MET A 90 -12.52 -8.58 -1.37
CA MET A 90 -13.06 -9.70 -0.59
C MET A 90 -13.71 -10.76 -1.48
N ASN A 91 -14.80 -10.44 -2.16
CA ASN A 91 -15.47 -11.33 -3.10
C ASN A 91 -14.88 -11.20 -4.51
N CYS A 92 -14.53 -9.98 -4.90
CA CYS A 92 -13.85 -9.71 -6.15
C CYS A 92 -12.33 -9.79 -5.96
N ARG A 93 -11.68 -10.77 -6.58
CA ARG A 93 -10.21 -10.97 -6.49
C ARG A 93 -9.45 -10.44 -7.70
N ASN A 94 -10.08 -9.59 -8.51
CA ASN A 94 -9.51 -9.08 -9.77
C ASN A 94 -8.83 -7.71 -9.61
N ALA A 95 -9.40 -6.85 -8.78
CA ALA A 95 -8.96 -5.48 -8.56
C ALA A 95 -9.41 -4.98 -7.19
N ILE A 96 -8.73 -3.97 -6.66
CA ILE A 96 -9.13 -3.21 -5.48
C ILE A 96 -8.83 -1.75 -5.75
N LEU A 97 -9.78 -0.85 -5.56
CA LEU A 97 -9.54 0.59 -5.53
C LEU A 97 -9.55 1.05 -4.08
N GLN A 98 -8.42 1.55 -3.58
CA GLN A 98 -8.25 1.81 -2.15
C GLN A 98 -7.30 2.98 -1.85
N THR A 99 -7.49 3.58 -0.68
CA THR A 99 -6.61 4.64 -0.17
C THR A 99 -6.67 4.71 1.35
N GLY A 100 -5.54 5.10 1.96
CA GLY A 100 -5.48 5.23 3.41
C GLY A 100 -4.13 5.70 3.92
N LEU A 101 -3.86 5.34 5.17
CA LEU A 101 -2.65 5.69 5.90
C LEU A 101 -2.01 4.43 6.47
N SER A 102 -0.69 4.28 6.33
CA SER A 102 0.11 3.29 7.05
C SER A 102 0.73 3.94 8.28
N PHE A 103 0.62 3.28 9.44
CA PHE A 103 1.18 3.74 10.70
C PHE A 103 2.31 2.80 11.14
N TYR A 104 3.47 3.35 11.46
CA TYR A 104 4.66 2.58 11.82
C TYR A 104 5.00 2.70 13.31
N GLY A 105 5.72 1.71 13.84
CA GLY A 105 6.08 1.61 15.26
C GLY A 105 6.93 2.76 15.81
N ASP A 106 7.62 3.49 14.93
CA ASP A 106 8.41 4.68 15.27
C ASP A 106 7.61 6.00 15.19
N GLY A 107 6.34 5.94 14.81
CA GLY A 107 5.46 7.08 14.64
C GLY A 107 5.51 7.74 13.27
N SER A 108 6.27 7.18 12.32
CA SER A 108 6.14 7.57 10.92
C SER A 108 4.78 7.15 10.35
N ILE A 109 4.27 7.95 9.40
CA ILE A 109 2.96 7.78 8.77
C ILE A 109 3.14 7.92 7.26
N ASP A 110 2.60 6.99 6.49
CA ASP A 110 2.65 7.02 5.02
C ASP A 110 1.23 7.13 4.43
N PRO A 111 0.86 8.26 3.81
CA PRO A 111 -0.41 8.40 3.10
C PRO A 111 -0.32 7.82 1.69
N TRP A 112 -1.21 6.90 1.33
CA TRP A 112 -1.08 6.14 0.08
C TRP A 112 -2.40 5.95 -0.67
N TYR A 113 -2.27 5.61 -1.95
CA TYR A 113 -3.35 5.19 -2.83
C TYR A 113 -2.94 3.96 -3.64
N GLU A 114 -3.92 3.18 -4.08
CA GLU A 114 -3.67 2.00 -4.90
C GLU A 114 -4.88 1.63 -5.77
N TRP A 115 -4.58 1.13 -6.97
CA TRP A 115 -5.51 0.32 -7.75
C TRP A 115 -4.86 -1.06 -7.98
N TRP A 116 -5.11 -1.99 -7.07
CA TRP A 116 -4.53 -3.34 -7.13
C TRP A 116 -5.00 -4.02 -8.43
N PRO A 117 -4.15 -4.78 -9.16
CA PRO A 117 -2.84 -5.32 -8.78
C PRO A 117 -1.62 -4.44 -9.08
N ALA A 118 -1.81 -3.18 -9.45
CA ALA A 118 -0.68 -2.24 -9.47
C ALA A 118 -0.18 -2.01 -8.03
N TRP A 119 1.08 -1.61 -7.89
CA TRP A 119 1.65 -1.25 -6.59
C TRP A 119 0.90 -0.08 -5.96
N SER A 120 0.96 0.01 -4.63
CA SER A 120 0.59 1.22 -3.90
C SER A 120 1.64 2.31 -4.07
N TYR A 121 1.20 3.57 -3.96
CA TYR A 121 2.05 4.74 -4.08
C TYR A 121 1.73 5.76 -2.98
N THR A 122 2.77 6.39 -2.44
CA THR A 122 2.64 7.52 -1.52
C THR A 122 2.13 8.78 -2.23
N TYR A 123 1.26 9.54 -1.56
CA TYR A 123 0.89 10.90 -1.96
C TYR A 123 2.06 11.89 -1.73
N ALA A 124 3.03 11.88 -2.66
CA ALA A 124 4.24 12.68 -2.55
C ALA A 124 4.17 14.06 -3.24
N ASN A 125 3.25 14.26 -4.20
CA ASN A 125 3.19 15.47 -5.04
C ASN A 125 1.75 15.93 -5.35
N PRO A 126 1.22 16.96 -4.67
CA PRO A 126 1.84 17.61 -3.51
C PRO A 126 1.93 16.63 -2.34
N ALA A 127 2.95 16.80 -1.50
CA ALA A 127 3.12 15.94 -0.32
C ALA A 127 1.95 16.16 0.64
N PHE A 128 1.26 15.08 1.01
CA PHE A 128 0.19 15.13 2.01
C PHE A 128 0.78 15.05 3.42
N ARG A 129 0.68 16.13 4.19
CA ARG A 129 1.21 16.14 5.57
C ARG A 129 0.14 15.70 6.55
N VAL A 130 0.50 14.75 7.40
CA VAL A 130 -0.35 14.15 8.41
C VAL A 130 0.45 13.94 9.70
N SER A 131 -0.20 14.07 10.85
CA SER A 131 0.40 13.88 12.17
C SER A 131 -0.56 13.17 13.11
N ALA A 132 -0.01 12.54 14.16
CA ALA A 132 -0.82 11.93 15.20
C ALA A 132 -1.84 12.92 15.77
N GLY A 133 -3.09 12.48 15.91
CA GLY A 133 -4.22 13.30 16.36
C GLY A 133 -5.01 13.99 15.25
N ASP A 134 -4.49 14.08 14.02
CA ASP A 134 -5.25 14.61 12.88
C ASP A 134 -6.45 13.71 12.54
N GLU A 135 -7.51 14.31 12.04
CA GLU A 135 -8.65 13.59 11.46
C GLU A 135 -8.51 13.56 9.94
N VAL A 136 -8.37 12.37 9.34
CA VAL A 136 -8.17 12.20 7.91
C VAL A 136 -9.36 11.45 7.30
N ARG A 137 -10.06 12.10 6.37
CA ARG A 137 -11.08 11.48 5.53
C ARG A 137 -10.41 10.79 4.35
N MET A 138 -10.70 9.51 4.21
CA MET A 138 -10.29 8.65 3.11
C MET A 138 -11.50 8.42 2.22
N THR A 139 -11.36 8.55 0.91
CA THR A 139 -12.47 8.37 -0.03
C THR A 139 -12.00 7.74 -1.32
N VAL A 140 -12.76 6.78 -1.83
CA VAL A 140 -12.63 6.26 -3.20
C VAL A 140 -13.93 6.45 -3.97
N ASN A 141 -13.81 6.74 -5.27
CA ASN A 141 -14.94 6.89 -6.17
C ASN A 141 -14.65 6.18 -7.50
N ALA A 142 -15.35 5.09 -7.78
CA ALA A 142 -15.30 4.38 -9.06
C ALA A 142 -16.33 4.98 -10.02
N TRP A 143 -15.85 5.61 -11.10
CA TRP A 143 -16.71 6.17 -12.15
C TRP A 143 -17.14 5.10 -13.15
N THR A 144 -16.27 4.10 -13.36
CA THR A 144 -16.53 2.87 -14.11
C THR A 144 -15.82 1.71 -13.42
N THR A 145 -15.94 0.50 -13.96
CA THR A 145 -15.17 -0.65 -13.45
C THR A 145 -13.66 -0.50 -13.65
N THR A 146 -13.18 0.43 -14.48
CA THR A 146 -11.74 0.59 -14.83
C THR A 146 -11.22 2.02 -14.67
N SER A 147 -12.02 2.91 -14.06
CA SER A 147 -11.66 4.30 -13.81
C SER A 147 -12.32 4.85 -12.55
N GLY A 148 -11.67 5.82 -11.93
CA GLY A 148 -12.11 6.40 -10.67
C GLY A 148 -11.08 7.35 -10.09
N ASN A 149 -11.25 7.71 -8.82
CA ASN A 149 -10.25 8.42 -8.05
C ASN A 149 -10.17 7.92 -6.61
N SER A 150 -9.07 8.30 -5.96
CA SER A 150 -8.90 8.25 -4.52
C SER A 150 -8.57 9.64 -3.99
N THR A 151 -9.04 9.95 -2.79
CA THR A 151 -8.87 11.24 -2.13
C THR A 151 -8.52 11.03 -0.66
N LEU A 152 -7.49 11.74 -0.20
CA LEU A 152 -7.25 11.97 1.23
C LEU A 152 -7.46 13.45 1.54
N GLU A 153 -8.20 13.71 2.60
CA GLU A 153 -8.46 15.05 3.12
C GLU A 153 -8.10 15.08 4.62
N ASN A 154 -7.11 15.89 4.98
CA ASN A 154 -6.76 16.12 6.38
C ASN A 154 -7.68 17.23 6.89
N LEU A 155 -8.72 16.85 7.62
CA LEU A 155 -9.77 17.76 8.12
C LEU A 155 -9.22 18.75 9.15
N THR A 156 -8.11 18.40 9.81
CA THR A 156 -7.45 19.25 10.80
C THR A 156 -6.66 20.37 10.12
N THR A 157 -6.00 20.09 8.99
CA THR A 157 -5.15 21.08 8.29
C THR A 157 -5.80 21.68 7.03
N GLY A 158 -6.89 21.10 6.53
CA GLY A 158 -7.55 21.46 5.29
C GLY A 158 -6.80 21.02 4.02
N GLN A 159 -5.76 20.19 4.13
CA GLN A 159 -5.06 19.66 2.96
C GLN A 159 -5.88 18.58 2.27
N THR A 160 -5.82 18.56 0.94
CA THR A 160 -6.47 17.53 0.12
C THR A 160 -5.52 17.09 -0.99
N VAL A 161 -5.45 15.78 -1.22
CA VAL A 161 -4.76 15.17 -2.36
C VAL A 161 -5.70 14.22 -3.07
N VAL A 162 -5.57 14.16 -4.40
CA VAL A 162 -6.43 13.34 -5.26
C VAL A 162 -5.55 12.61 -6.27
N GLN A 163 -5.78 11.32 -6.45
CA GLN A 163 -5.22 10.54 -7.55
C GLN A 163 -6.36 10.08 -8.46
N THR A 164 -6.22 10.31 -9.77
CA THR A 164 -7.17 9.82 -10.78
C THR A 164 -6.62 8.58 -11.46
N PHE A 165 -7.51 7.63 -11.75
CA PHE A 165 -7.19 6.36 -12.39
C PHE A 165 -7.98 6.19 -13.69
N SER A 166 -7.32 5.60 -14.69
CA SER A 166 -7.94 5.22 -15.96
C SER A 166 -7.26 3.96 -16.51
N ASN A 167 -8.00 3.19 -17.30
CA ASN A 167 -7.51 1.96 -17.94
C ASN A 167 -6.92 0.95 -16.94
N GLN A 168 -7.54 0.81 -15.76
CA GLN A 168 -7.09 -0.10 -14.72
C GLN A 168 -7.72 -1.50 -14.84
N ALA A 169 -7.28 -2.43 -13.99
CA ALA A 169 -7.93 -3.73 -13.84
C ALA A 169 -9.39 -3.55 -13.40
N ALA A 170 -10.29 -4.41 -13.92
CA ALA A 170 -11.71 -4.23 -13.71
C ALA A 170 -12.14 -4.60 -12.29
N LEU A 171 -12.77 -3.65 -11.60
CA LEU A 171 -13.59 -3.83 -10.41
C LEU A 171 -14.84 -4.66 -10.76
N CYS A 172 -15.32 -5.43 -9.80
CA CYS A 172 -16.63 -6.08 -9.79
C CYS A 172 -17.70 -5.19 -9.13
N ASN A 173 -17.27 -4.23 -8.28
CA ASN A 173 -18.11 -3.34 -7.48
C ASN A 173 -19.03 -4.11 -6.53
N THR A 174 -18.53 -5.16 -5.89
CA THR A 174 -19.29 -6.07 -5.01
C THR A 174 -19.01 -5.85 -3.53
N ASP A 175 -17.88 -5.24 -3.19
CA ASP A 175 -17.48 -5.01 -1.80
C ASP A 175 -17.23 -3.51 -1.56
N ALA A 176 -17.55 -3.06 -0.36
CA ALA A 176 -17.16 -1.74 0.17
C ALA A 176 -16.61 -1.92 1.58
N GLU A 177 -15.35 -1.57 1.80
CA GLU A 177 -14.68 -1.90 3.06
C GLU A 177 -14.07 -0.71 3.81
N PHE A 178 -14.01 -0.90 5.13
CA PHE A 178 -13.39 -0.01 6.12
C PHE A 178 -12.53 -0.88 7.02
N VAL A 179 -11.23 -0.95 6.74
CA VAL A 179 -10.37 -2.00 7.32
C VAL A 179 -9.02 -1.47 7.77
N LEU A 180 -8.47 -2.20 8.74
CA LEU A 180 -7.07 -2.23 9.09
C LEU A 180 -6.40 -3.43 8.41
N GLU A 181 -5.14 -3.29 8.03
CA GLU A 181 -4.43 -4.34 7.30
C GLU A 181 -2.99 -4.56 7.78
N ASP A 182 -2.65 -5.84 7.92
CA ASP A 182 -1.26 -6.33 7.91
C ASP A 182 -0.83 -6.54 6.45
N PHE A 183 -0.18 -5.52 5.88
CA PHE A 183 0.09 -5.46 4.44
C PHE A 183 1.38 -6.20 4.03
N GLY A 184 1.47 -6.52 2.74
CA GLY A 184 2.61 -7.24 2.18
C GLY A 184 3.92 -6.43 2.24
N ASP A 185 5.04 -7.10 2.49
CA ASP A 185 6.39 -6.49 2.56
C ASP A 185 7.05 -6.28 1.18
N GLY A 186 6.33 -6.58 0.09
CA GLY A 186 6.83 -6.54 -1.29
C GLY A 186 7.81 -7.67 -1.67
N ASN A 187 8.25 -8.48 -0.71
CA ASN A 187 9.16 -9.60 -0.90
C ASN A 187 8.43 -10.95 -0.88
N GLY A 188 7.12 -10.95 -0.64
CA GLY A 188 6.26 -12.14 -0.51
C GLY A 188 6.00 -12.57 0.93
N GLY A 189 6.28 -11.69 1.90
CA GLY A 189 5.85 -11.78 3.29
C GLY A 189 4.93 -10.62 3.64
N HIS A 190 4.72 -10.41 4.94
CA HIS A 190 3.96 -9.31 5.51
C HIS A 190 4.84 -8.52 6.47
N VAL A 191 4.44 -7.27 6.72
CA VAL A 191 5.09 -6.48 7.76
C VAL A 191 4.79 -7.09 9.14
N PRO A 192 5.70 -6.97 10.12
CA PRO A 192 5.33 -7.25 11.49
C PRO A 192 4.18 -6.35 11.96
N LEU A 193 3.13 -6.93 12.52
CA LEU A 193 1.98 -6.15 12.98
C LEU A 193 2.37 -5.31 14.19
N VAL A 194 2.17 -4.00 14.08
CA VAL A 194 2.34 -3.07 15.21
C VAL A 194 1.23 -3.24 16.23
N ASN A 195 1.52 -3.07 17.52
CA ASN A 195 0.47 -2.88 18.51
C ASN A 195 -0.14 -1.49 18.29
N PHE A 196 -1.28 -1.47 17.60
CA PHE A 196 -2.02 -0.25 17.28
C PHE A 196 -2.98 0.19 18.39
N GLY A 197 -3.10 -0.59 19.47
CA GLY A 197 -4.04 -0.33 20.56
C GLY A 197 -5.47 -0.42 20.08
N GLU A 198 -6.03 0.71 19.67
CA GLU A 198 -7.39 0.87 19.18
C GLU A 198 -7.36 1.85 18.00
N ILE A 199 -7.95 1.45 16.87
CA ILE A 199 -8.18 2.36 15.74
C ILE A 199 -9.65 2.25 15.32
N ASP A 200 -10.26 3.41 15.17
CA ASP A 200 -11.62 3.57 14.66
C ASP A 200 -11.59 4.15 13.25
N ILE A 201 -12.48 3.63 12.40
CA ILE A 201 -12.88 4.28 11.14
C ILE A 201 -14.35 4.69 11.31
N TYR A 202 -14.60 5.98 11.49
CA TYR A 202 -15.92 6.53 11.80
C TYR A 202 -16.48 7.36 10.66
N ASN A 203 -17.76 7.71 10.78
CA ASN A 203 -18.51 8.44 9.75
C ASN A 203 -18.44 7.71 8.39
N THR A 204 -18.53 6.38 8.46
CA THR A 204 -18.45 5.48 7.30
C THR A 204 -19.67 5.64 6.42
N SER A 205 -19.46 5.69 5.10
CA SER A 205 -20.54 5.70 4.12
C SER A 205 -20.10 5.06 2.82
N ALA A 206 -20.97 4.29 2.21
CA ALA A 206 -20.78 3.69 0.89
C ALA A 206 -22.07 3.82 0.06
N TYR A 207 -21.92 3.99 -1.25
CA TYR A 207 -23.03 4.07 -2.19
C TYR A 207 -22.95 2.93 -3.19
N GLY A 208 -23.95 2.05 -3.14
CA GLY A 208 -24.14 0.93 -4.06
C GLY A 208 -25.44 1.04 -4.84
N ARG A 209 -25.78 -0.02 -5.59
CA ARG A 209 -27.02 -0.09 -6.38
C ARG A 209 -28.29 0.14 -5.55
N ASN A 210 -28.28 -0.33 -4.30
CA ASN A 210 -29.42 -0.23 -3.38
C ASN A 210 -29.42 1.08 -2.57
N GLY A 211 -28.51 2.02 -2.88
CA GLY A 211 -28.40 3.31 -2.21
C GLY A 211 -27.26 3.37 -1.19
N TRP A 212 -27.43 4.27 -0.21
CA TRP A 212 -26.44 4.53 0.83
C TRP A 212 -26.50 3.49 1.95
N VAL A 213 -25.33 3.00 2.34
CA VAL A 213 -25.10 2.18 3.53
C VAL A 213 -23.91 2.73 4.32
N ASN A 214 -23.77 2.33 5.59
CA ASN A 214 -22.59 2.60 6.42
C ASN A 214 -21.99 1.26 6.89
N ALA A 215 -21.10 1.24 7.86
CA ALA A 215 -20.52 0.00 8.36
C ALA A 215 -21.50 -0.90 9.15
N GLN A 216 -22.71 -0.43 9.50
CA GLN A 216 -23.66 -1.22 10.27
C GLN A 216 -24.14 -2.45 9.50
N GLY A 217 -24.10 -3.61 10.16
CA GLY A 217 -24.57 -4.87 9.58
C GLY A 217 -23.64 -5.47 8.53
N ALA A 218 -22.48 -4.86 8.31
CA ALA A 218 -21.40 -5.39 7.49
C ALA A 218 -20.81 -6.68 8.09
N ASN A 219 -20.18 -7.49 7.24
CA ASN A 219 -19.42 -8.65 7.67
C ASN A 219 -18.15 -8.19 8.39
N ILE A 220 -17.90 -8.74 9.58
CA ILE A 220 -16.71 -8.42 10.36
C ILE A 220 -15.59 -9.39 10.03
N VAL A 221 -14.40 -8.85 9.75
CA VAL A 221 -13.16 -9.60 9.60
C VAL A 221 -12.17 -9.21 10.69
N ASN A 222 -11.29 -10.13 11.07
CA ASN A 222 -10.25 -9.92 12.06
C ASN A 222 -8.92 -10.44 11.54
N LEU A 223 -7.85 -9.74 11.89
CA LEU A 223 -6.48 -10.14 11.60
C LEU A 223 -6.22 -11.53 12.17
N GLU A 224 -5.69 -12.43 11.34
CA GLU A 224 -5.23 -13.75 11.77
C GLU A 224 -3.80 -13.98 11.24
N ILE A 225 -2.87 -14.08 12.20
CA ILE A 225 -1.43 -14.20 11.95
C ILE A 225 -0.89 -15.37 12.76
N ASP A 226 -0.25 -16.30 12.07
CA ASP A 226 0.26 -17.57 12.61
C ASP A 226 -0.82 -18.38 13.35
N GLY A 227 -2.03 -18.42 12.77
CA GLY A 227 -3.17 -19.16 13.31
C GLY A 227 -3.75 -18.58 14.60
N ARG A 228 -3.49 -17.30 14.88
CA ARG A 228 -4.00 -16.58 16.05
C ARG A 228 -4.66 -15.29 15.61
N VAL A 229 -5.85 -15.06 16.14
CA VAL A 229 -6.57 -13.79 15.98
C VAL A 229 -5.80 -12.69 16.70
N ARG A 230 -5.52 -11.59 15.99
CA ARG A 230 -4.72 -10.43 16.43
C ARG A 230 -5.53 -9.14 16.53
N SER A 231 -6.82 -9.18 16.21
CA SER A 231 -7.73 -8.04 16.39
C SER A 231 -9.10 -8.47 16.90
N SER A 232 -9.80 -7.54 17.53
CA SER A 232 -11.24 -7.66 17.81
C SER A 232 -11.95 -6.45 17.24
N CYS A 233 -12.68 -6.66 16.14
CA CYS A 233 -13.43 -5.62 15.47
C CYS A 233 -14.94 -5.74 15.70
N GLY A 234 -15.62 -4.60 15.58
CA GLY A 234 -17.08 -4.52 15.52
C GLY A 234 -17.52 -3.29 14.75
N SER A 235 -18.76 -3.31 14.27
CA SER A 235 -19.33 -2.17 13.56
C SER A 235 -20.74 -1.82 14.04
N ASN A 236 -21.09 -0.55 13.87
CA ASN A 236 -22.43 -0.03 14.09
C ASN A 236 -22.66 1.20 13.19
N ALA A 237 -23.73 1.96 13.45
CA ALA A 237 -24.07 3.15 12.66
C ALA A 237 -22.99 4.25 12.69
N ASN A 238 -22.13 4.28 13.71
CA ASN A 238 -21.09 5.29 13.88
C ASN A 238 -19.80 4.94 13.13
N GLY A 239 -19.58 3.66 12.78
CA GLY A 239 -18.40 3.20 12.06
C GLY A 239 -17.92 1.82 12.49
N VAL A 240 -16.61 1.62 12.35
CA VAL A 240 -15.87 0.42 12.71
C VAL A 240 -14.89 0.76 13.83
N ARG A 241 -14.80 -0.11 14.82
CA ARG A 241 -13.76 -0.10 15.85
C ARG A 241 -13.00 -1.40 15.79
N CYS A 242 -11.69 -1.34 15.90
CA CYS A 242 -10.81 -2.50 15.97
C CYS A 242 -9.79 -2.34 17.11
N ASP A 243 -9.79 -3.29 18.03
CA ASP A 243 -8.85 -3.39 19.14
C ASP A 243 -7.74 -4.41 18.80
N TYR A 244 -6.48 -4.10 19.13
CA TYR A 244 -5.36 -5.02 19.00
C TYR A 244 -5.42 -6.13 20.07
N LEU A 245 -5.12 -7.37 19.68
CA LEU A 245 -5.00 -8.51 20.59
C LEU A 245 -3.56 -9.02 20.62
N SER A 246 -3.00 -9.12 21.83
CA SER A 246 -1.63 -9.60 22.10
C SER A 246 -1.51 -11.12 22.04
#